data_AF-A0A416WBJ0-F1
#
_entry.id   AF-A0A416WBJ0-F1
#
_cell.length_a   1.000
_cell.length_b   1.000
_cell.length_c   1.000
_cell.angle_alpha   90.00
_cell.angle_beta   90.00
_cell.angle_gamma   90.00
#
_symmetry.space_group_name_H-M   'P 1'
#
loop_
_entity.id
_entity.type
_entity.pdbx_description
1 polymer ?
#
loop_
_entity_poly.entity_id
_entity_poly.type
_entity_poly.pdbx_seq_one_letter_code
_entity_poly.pdbx_strand_id
1 'polypeptide(L)'
;MKSSIEVAAQTWESYLNNKDSIYIKFTLENLDNDDIQTDVTYLVQDNMIYPYCLARHNKMISGTTREGFDAVIVINQNTKWDCGFSDKIISSSKNLTSAILRGIATAMGFGASIRERKGNIIDFYIPSKYSVFDNLVISDTNKRLSSMVNNPNLKNFVTSNLYALKIAATYQLYTPNPFEYYSSLRYFKEKGSLMSYGLHTGEKLQQVDSKTIEILKEMGWKPNEPTTIKIIAEGIPDTGITSAYESHYFYFENNTGYPVNEPHWTFELTFNNGEKTILAQSNSSTFTIPALSNTDQYKKNVEGDINGIITLTAVTNGKKVVQMYNLNLEVKPAIYYVSKPIYTYRSSDHAYFADFTVKYGGARYLTVGAEEDYVTGYDVQDIFEPYQTHVRVGPFGDHHDAWVDLTVENQYGKTTQTVELYKLKKISIPGSNTTNLTDFNVKLYDMNGTLVKEYYKSDKVESLYLPKGFYIQKYYNKEECIKTEKIVL
;
A
#
# COMPACT_ATOMS: atom_id res chain seq x y z
N MET A 1 -2.46 -0.07 -2.50
CA MET A 1 -1.89 -0.25 -1.13
C MET A 1 -1.05 -1.52 -0.97
N LYS A 2 -1.64 -2.75 -1.01
CA LYS A 2 -0.86 -4.01 -0.91
C LYS A 2 0.32 -4.05 -1.90
N SER A 3 0.03 -3.61 -3.11
CA SER A 3 0.95 -3.24 -4.18
C SER A 3 2.21 -2.48 -3.75
N SER A 4 2.02 -1.34 -3.08
CA SER A 4 3.09 -0.47 -2.62
C SER A 4 3.92 -1.12 -1.52
N ILE A 5 3.31 -2.02 -0.74
CA ILE A 5 4.01 -2.83 0.26
C ILE A 5 4.93 -3.84 -0.43
N GLU A 6 4.41 -4.59 -1.40
CA GLU A 6 5.18 -5.63 -2.11
C GLU A 6 6.37 -5.03 -2.87
N VAL A 7 6.18 -3.92 -3.57
CA VAL A 7 7.27 -3.24 -4.29
C VAL A 7 8.32 -2.69 -3.32
N ALA A 8 7.90 -2.01 -2.25
CA ALA A 8 8.86 -1.49 -1.28
C ALA A 8 9.68 -2.61 -0.60
N ALA A 9 9.07 -3.76 -0.34
CA ALA A 9 9.78 -4.93 0.17
C ALA A 9 10.81 -5.46 -0.84
N GLN A 10 10.42 -5.63 -2.11
CA GLN A 10 11.33 -6.07 -3.18
C GLN A 10 12.49 -5.10 -3.41
N THR A 11 12.23 -3.79 -3.37
CA THR A 11 13.27 -2.77 -3.43
C THR A 11 14.28 -3.01 -2.30
N TRP A 12 13.84 -3.17 -1.06
CA TRP A 12 14.75 -3.44 0.07
C TRP A 12 15.52 -4.76 -0.05
N GLU A 13 14.89 -5.82 -0.56
CA GLU A 13 15.55 -7.10 -0.84
C GLU A 13 16.72 -6.93 -1.83
N SER A 14 16.63 -6.02 -2.78
CA SER A 14 17.72 -5.74 -3.73
C SER A 14 18.96 -5.07 -3.10
N TYR A 15 18.81 -4.39 -1.96
CA TYR A 15 19.91 -3.71 -1.28
C TYR A 15 20.53 -4.52 -0.15
N LEU A 16 19.87 -5.57 0.36
CA LEU A 16 20.29 -6.28 1.57
C LEU A 16 20.60 -7.75 1.28
N ASN A 17 21.79 -8.21 1.66
CA ASN A 17 22.14 -9.63 1.66
C ASN A 17 21.65 -10.28 2.96
N ASN A 18 20.34 -10.40 3.11
CA ASN A 18 19.74 -10.96 4.31
C ASN A 18 19.37 -12.44 4.12
N LYS A 19 19.80 -13.29 5.04
CA LYS A 19 19.49 -14.73 5.03
C LYS A 19 18.19 -15.07 5.77
N ASP A 20 17.75 -14.19 6.67
CA ASP A 20 16.56 -14.38 7.49
C ASP A 20 15.46 -13.42 7.08
N SER A 21 14.23 -13.91 6.91
CA SER A 21 13.10 -13.04 6.55
C SER A 21 12.82 -11.99 7.64
N ILE A 22 12.47 -10.78 7.20
CA ILE A 22 11.94 -9.69 8.04
C ILE A 22 10.43 -9.71 7.91
N TYR A 23 9.72 -9.77 9.03
CA TYR A 23 8.27 -9.91 9.07
C TYR A 23 7.62 -8.66 9.62
N ILE A 24 6.97 -7.91 8.75
CA ILE A 24 6.35 -6.63 9.08
C ILE A 24 4.83 -6.76 8.97
N LYS A 25 4.11 -6.31 9.99
CA LYS A 25 2.66 -6.16 9.94
C LYS A 25 2.32 -4.77 9.43
N PHE A 26 1.36 -4.68 8.50
CA PHE A 26 0.81 -3.41 8.05
C PHE A 26 -0.62 -3.26 8.59
N THR A 27 -0.96 -2.09 9.11
CA THR A 27 -2.33 -1.73 9.48
C THR A 27 -2.72 -0.39 8.86
N LEU A 28 -4.02 -0.17 8.73
CA LEU A 28 -4.60 1.06 8.18
C LEU A 28 -5.48 1.66 9.28
N GLU A 29 -5.11 2.84 9.77
CA GLU A 29 -5.76 3.48 10.92
C GLU A 29 -5.84 5.00 10.73
N ASN A 30 -6.63 5.67 11.55
CA ASN A 30 -6.63 7.13 11.60
C ASN A 30 -5.42 7.59 12.43
N LEU A 31 -4.45 8.23 11.76
CA LEU A 31 -3.35 8.92 12.41
C LEU A 31 -3.65 10.42 12.37
N ASP A 32 -3.50 11.11 13.49
CA ASP A 32 -3.89 12.53 13.59
C ASP A 32 -3.16 13.40 12.56
N ASN A 33 -1.83 13.54 12.70
CA ASN A 33 -1.00 14.40 11.84
C ASN A 33 0.09 13.63 11.08
N ASP A 34 0.32 12.36 11.44
CA ASP A 34 1.37 11.55 10.82
C ASP A 34 0.83 10.82 9.58
N ASP A 35 1.66 10.71 8.55
CA ASP A 35 1.32 9.91 7.37
C ASP A 35 1.55 8.42 7.62
N ILE A 36 2.60 8.09 8.37
CA ILE A 36 3.00 6.72 8.66
C ILE A 36 3.66 6.66 10.04
N GLN A 37 3.33 5.64 10.82
CA GLN A 37 3.99 5.33 12.09
C GLN A 37 4.61 3.94 12.01
N THR A 38 5.74 3.74 12.68
CA THR A 38 6.41 2.43 12.73
C THR A 38 6.85 2.14 14.15
N ASP A 39 6.32 1.04 14.68
CA ASP A 39 6.67 0.45 15.96
C ASP A 39 7.57 -0.75 15.74
N VAL A 40 8.76 -0.70 16.32
CA VAL A 40 9.80 -1.71 16.13
C VAL A 40 9.84 -2.62 17.35
N THR A 41 9.86 -3.93 17.12
CA THR A 41 10.12 -4.93 18.16
C THR A 41 11.61 -4.98 18.44
N TYR A 42 12.00 -4.87 19.70
CA TYR A 42 13.41 -4.86 20.11
C TYR A 42 13.79 -6.08 20.96
N LEU A 43 14.99 -6.61 20.72
CA LEU A 43 15.70 -7.47 21.66
C LEU A 43 16.56 -6.61 22.58
N VAL A 44 16.47 -6.84 23.89
CA VAL A 44 17.39 -6.24 24.87
C VAL A 44 18.59 -7.16 25.03
N GLN A 45 19.80 -6.61 24.86
CA GLN A 45 21.05 -7.29 25.18
C GLN A 45 21.97 -6.33 25.93
N ASP A 46 22.28 -6.67 27.17
CA ASP A 46 22.99 -5.81 28.12
C ASP A 46 22.35 -4.42 28.23
N ASN A 47 23.09 -3.36 27.88
CA ASN A 47 22.62 -1.97 27.91
C ASN A 47 22.07 -1.47 26.56
N MET A 48 22.07 -2.33 25.55
CA MET A 48 21.66 -1.98 24.20
C MET A 48 20.37 -2.68 23.80
N ILE A 49 19.65 -2.07 22.86
CA ILE A 49 18.50 -2.67 22.22
C ILE A 49 18.76 -2.78 20.72
N TYR A 50 18.37 -3.93 20.15
CA TYR A 50 18.56 -4.25 18.75
C TYR A 50 17.18 -4.48 18.13
N PRO A 51 16.87 -3.89 16.96
CA PRO A 51 15.72 -4.33 16.19
C PRO A 51 15.75 -5.85 16.10
N TYR A 52 14.62 -6.50 16.38
CA TYR A 52 14.59 -7.95 16.56
C TYR A 52 15.02 -8.69 15.28
N CYS A 53 14.72 -8.13 14.11
CA CYS A 53 15.21 -8.59 12.81
C CYS A 53 16.73 -8.50 12.66
N LEU A 54 17.37 -7.42 13.11
CA LEU A 54 18.83 -7.26 13.11
C LEU A 54 19.49 -8.24 14.09
N ALA A 55 18.90 -8.42 15.26
CA ALA A 55 19.41 -9.38 16.25
C ALA A 55 19.41 -10.82 15.71
N ARG A 56 18.36 -11.22 14.96
CA ARG A 56 18.33 -12.51 14.25
C ARG A 56 19.39 -12.60 13.16
N HIS A 57 19.50 -11.58 12.31
CA HIS A 57 20.52 -11.51 11.26
C HIS A 57 21.93 -11.73 11.82
N ASN A 58 22.21 -11.15 12.99
CA ASN A 58 23.48 -11.27 13.71
C ASN A 58 23.61 -12.54 14.56
N LYS A 59 22.63 -13.46 14.51
CA LYS A 59 22.60 -14.72 15.26
C LYS A 59 22.72 -14.53 16.78
N MET A 60 22.14 -13.45 17.30
CA MET A 60 22.14 -13.13 18.73
C MET A 60 21.08 -13.92 19.51
N ILE A 61 20.15 -14.57 18.80
CA ILE A 61 19.04 -15.34 19.37
C ILE A 61 19.24 -16.82 19.05
N SER A 62 19.07 -17.68 20.06
CA SER A 62 19.15 -19.14 19.92
C SER A 62 17.73 -19.72 19.88
N GLY A 63 17.35 -20.38 18.79
CA GLY A 63 16.03 -21.03 18.63
C GLY A 63 15.29 -20.60 17.36
N THR A 64 14.47 -21.51 16.82
CA THR A 64 13.69 -21.31 15.57
C THR A 64 12.26 -20.84 15.81
N THR A 65 11.80 -20.80 17.07
CA THR A 65 10.44 -20.41 17.41
C THR A 65 10.31 -18.89 17.44
N ARG A 66 9.69 -18.37 16.37
CA ARG A 66 9.35 -16.97 16.20
C ARG A 66 8.03 -16.65 16.92
N GLU A 67 8.04 -15.66 17.80
CA GLU A 67 6.83 -15.05 18.35
C GLU A 67 6.65 -13.65 17.74
N GLY A 68 5.60 -13.45 16.94
CA GLY A 68 5.16 -12.11 16.50
C GLY A 68 5.84 -11.50 15.26
N PHE A 69 5.72 -10.18 15.15
CA PHE A 69 6.23 -9.36 14.02
C PHE A 69 7.47 -8.57 14.45
N ASP A 70 8.38 -8.32 13.52
CA ASP A 70 9.58 -7.48 13.74
C ASP A 70 9.23 -6.00 13.89
N ALA A 71 8.16 -5.59 13.20
CA ALA A 71 7.62 -4.25 13.31
C ALA A 71 6.15 -4.23 12.91
N VAL A 72 5.45 -3.19 13.36
CA VAL A 72 4.12 -2.81 12.88
C VAL A 72 4.24 -1.45 12.21
N ILE A 73 3.81 -1.36 10.95
CA ILE A 73 3.72 -0.13 10.19
C ILE A 73 2.26 0.25 10.06
N VAL A 74 1.88 1.40 10.62
CA VAL A 74 0.53 1.96 10.57
C VAL A 74 0.49 3.02 9.49
N ILE A 75 -0.38 2.85 8.50
CA ILE A 75 -0.58 3.78 7.39
C ILE A 75 -1.79 4.66 7.73
N ASN A 76 -1.67 5.98 7.55
CA ASN A 76 -2.80 6.87 7.74
C ASN A 76 -3.85 6.68 6.64
N GLN A 77 -5.07 6.32 7.03
CA GLN A 77 -6.19 6.13 6.12
C GLN A 77 -6.75 7.44 5.54
N ASN A 78 -6.47 8.58 6.18
CA ASN A 78 -6.96 9.90 5.77
C ASN A 78 -6.03 10.62 4.79
N THR A 79 -4.82 10.11 4.56
CA THR A 79 -3.87 10.69 3.62
C THR A 79 -4.24 10.33 2.18
N LYS A 80 -4.20 11.32 1.27
CA LYS A 80 -4.39 11.09 -0.17
C LYS A 80 -3.14 10.44 -0.77
N TRP A 81 -3.18 9.12 -0.89
CA TRP A 81 -2.08 8.30 -1.37
C TRP A 81 -2.08 8.11 -2.90
N ASP A 82 -0.94 8.37 -3.53
CA ASP A 82 -0.61 7.87 -4.85
C ASP A 82 0.03 6.48 -4.72
N CYS A 83 -0.64 5.46 -5.25
CA CYS A 83 -0.16 4.09 -5.28
C CYS A 83 0.49 3.71 -6.62
N GLY A 84 0.58 4.62 -7.59
CA GLY A 84 1.17 4.36 -8.90
C GLY A 84 2.70 4.43 -8.89
N PHE A 85 3.33 3.57 -9.67
CA PHE A 85 4.79 3.42 -9.74
C PHE A 85 5.41 4.04 -10.99
N SER A 86 4.60 4.44 -11.98
CA SER A 86 5.05 5.25 -13.11
C SER A 86 5.81 6.52 -12.71
N ASP A 87 6.64 7.01 -13.63
CA ASP A 87 7.37 8.28 -13.57
C ASP A 87 6.46 9.52 -13.47
N LYS A 88 5.15 9.35 -13.72
CA LYS A 88 4.17 10.44 -13.64
C LYS A 88 3.84 10.79 -12.19
N ILE A 89 4.14 12.03 -11.85
CA ILE A 89 3.93 12.63 -10.52
C ILE A 89 2.53 13.23 -10.43
N ILE A 90 1.74 12.80 -9.43
CA ILE A 90 0.49 13.49 -9.06
C ILE A 90 0.82 14.54 -7.99
N SER A 91 0.82 15.81 -8.38
CA SER A 91 1.26 16.93 -7.54
C SER A 91 0.46 17.13 -6.25
N SER A 92 -0.76 16.59 -6.15
CA SER A 92 -1.66 16.75 -5.00
C SER A 92 -1.66 15.57 -4.02
N SER A 93 -0.84 14.54 -4.24
CA SER A 93 -0.83 13.32 -3.42
C SER A 93 0.58 12.94 -3.00
N LYS A 94 0.67 12.21 -1.88
CA LYS A 94 1.92 11.64 -1.37
C LYS A 94 2.07 10.21 -1.91
N ASN A 95 3.29 9.79 -2.26
CA ASN A 95 3.50 8.45 -2.78
C ASN A 95 3.59 7.41 -1.65
N LEU A 96 2.72 6.40 -1.71
CA LEU A 96 2.63 5.37 -0.67
C LEU A 96 3.85 4.45 -0.63
N THR A 97 4.42 4.11 -1.78
CA THR A 97 5.62 3.26 -1.87
C THR A 97 6.81 3.91 -1.17
N SER A 98 6.99 5.22 -1.37
CA SER A 98 8.02 6.02 -0.71
C SER A 98 7.82 6.01 0.81
N ALA A 99 6.58 6.17 1.28
CA ALA A 99 6.25 6.09 2.70
C ALA A 99 6.56 4.71 3.30
N ILE A 100 6.22 3.63 2.59
CA ILE A 100 6.48 2.27 3.06
C ILE A 100 7.99 1.96 3.05
N LEU A 101 8.75 2.41 2.05
CA LEU A 101 10.21 2.28 2.03
C LEU A 101 10.85 2.89 3.30
N ARG A 102 10.37 4.07 3.73
CA ARG A 102 10.79 4.72 4.99
C ARG A 102 10.38 3.91 6.22
N GLY A 103 9.16 3.39 6.23
CA GLY A 103 8.66 2.53 7.31
C GLY A 103 9.50 1.25 7.45
N ILE A 104 9.89 0.61 6.34
CA ILE A 104 10.76 -0.57 6.36
C ILE A 104 12.17 -0.19 6.84
N ALA A 105 12.73 0.96 6.44
CA ALA A 105 14.00 1.46 6.99
C ALA A 105 13.95 1.58 8.51
N THR A 106 12.84 2.13 9.03
CA THR A 106 12.59 2.28 10.46
C THR A 106 12.43 0.93 11.15
N ALA A 107 11.73 -0.03 10.53
CA ALA A 107 11.60 -1.41 11.02
C ALA A 107 12.96 -2.11 11.15
N MET A 108 13.94 -1.74 10.33
CA MET A 108 15.32 -2.23 10.41
C MET A 108 16.19 -1.47 11.41
N GLY A 109 15.61 -0.48 12.11
CA GLY A 109 16.22 0.29 13.18
C GLY A 109 16.74 1.67 12.80
N PHE A 110 16.46 2.16 11.59
CA PHE A 110 16.80 3.54 11.24
C PHE A 110 15.94 4.50 12.07
N GLY A 111 16.58 5.42 12.81
CA GLY A 111 15.91 6.40 13.64
C GLY A 111 16.07 6.12 15.14
N ALA A 112 16.13 7.20 15.92
CA ALA A 112 16.41 7.09 17.35
C ALA A 112 15.25 6.43 18.12
N SER A 113 15.58 5.68 19.17
CA SER A 113 14.61 5.03 20.04
C SER A 113 14.15 5.94 21.17
N ILE A 114 13.82 7.20 20.84
CA ILE A 114 13.31 8.19 21.80
C ILE A 114 11.79 8.23 21.72
N ARG A 115 11.13 8.31 22.88
CA ARG A 115 9.68 8.46 23.01
C ARG A 115 9.25 9.62 23.87
N GLU A 116 8.06 10.13 23.57
CA GLU A 116 7.33 11.05 24.43
C GLU A 116 6.27 10.28 25.23
N ARG A 117 6.34 10.37 26.56
CA ARG A 117 5.31 9.87 27.48
C ARG A 117 4.36 10.99 27.88
N LYS A 118 3.21 10.61 28.44
CA LYS A 118 2.24 11.57 29.04
C LYS A 118 2.95 12.61 29.90
N GLY A 119 2.60 13.87 29.72
CA GLY A 119 3.23 15.00 30.40
C GLY A 119 4.48 15.55 29.71
N ASN A 120 4.65 15.29 28.41
CA ASN A 120 5.77 15.77 27.58
C ASN A 120 7.15 15.35 28.12
N ILE A 121 7.20 14.14 28.70
CA ILE A 121 8.41 13.51 29.24
C ILE A 121 9.09 12.77 28.11
N ILE A 122 10.29 13.21 27.76
CA ILE A 122 11.13 12.60 26.73
C ILE A 122 12.06 11.58 27.38
N ASP A 123 12.08 10.36 26.85
CA ASP A 123 12.84 9.24 27.40
C ASP A 123 13.23 8.24 26.30
N PHE A 124 14.12 7.30 26.60
CA PHE A 124 14.36 6.16 25.73
C PHE A 124 13.14 5.23 25.71
N TYR A 125 12.97 4.52 24.59
CA TYR A 125 11.85 3.61 24.35
C TYR A 125 11.82 2.50 25.41
N ILE A 126 12.98 1.90 25.67
CA ILE A 126 13.21 1.02 26.82
C ILE A 126 13.98 1.83 27.88
N PRO A 127 13.43 1.98 29.10
CA PRO A 127 14.09 2.76 30.16
C PRO A 127 15.52 2.30 30.42
N SER A 128 16.43 3.28 30.55
CA SER A 128 17.85 3.05 30.81
C SER A 128 18.61 2.24 29.75
N LYS A 129 18.07 2.09 28.53
CA LYS A 129 18.71 1.40 27.40
C LYS A 129 18.70 2.28 26.16
N TYR A 130 19.61 2.03 25.23
CA TYR A 130 19.71 2.77 23.97
C TYR A 130 19.83 1.81 22.78
N SER A 131 19.35 2.22 21.61
CA SER A 131 19.42 1.41 20.40
C SER A 131 20.79 1.46 19.73
N VAL A 132 21.06 0.51 18.83
CA VAL A 132 22.22 0.59 17.92
C VAL A 132 22.28 1.92 17.17
N PHE A 133 21.13 2.47 16.75
CA PHE A 133 21.06 3.76 16.07
C PHE A 133 21.36 4.93 17.01
N ASP A 134 20.85 4.89 18.25
CA ASP A 134 21.13 5.93 19.25
C ASP A 134 22.63 6.06 19.52
N ASN A 135 23.38 4.97 19.40
CA ASN A 135 24.82 5.01 19.54
C ASN A 135 25.52 5.73 18.38
N LEU A 136 24.89 5.81 17.20
CA LEU A 136 25.39 6.53 16.03
C LEU A 136 25.04 8.03 16.05
N VAL A 137 24.08 8.46 16.88
CA VAL A 137 23.66 9.86 16.94
C VAL A 137 24.65 10.68 17.79
N ILE A 138 25.17 11.76 17.20
CA ILE A 138 26.16 12.65 17.81
C ILE A 138 25.75 14.12 17.71
N SER A 139 26.11 14.91 18.72
CA SER A 139 26.02 16.38 18.68
C SER A 139 27.18 17.00 17.91
N ASP A 140 27.06 18.30 17.64
CA ASP A 140 28.15 19.17 17.15
C ASP A 140 29.41 19.16 18.05
N THR A 141 29.23 18.90 19.33
CA THR A 141 30.27 18.74 20.36
C THR A 141 30.76 17.29 20.50
N ASN A 142 30.41 16.41 19.56
CA ASN A 142 30.77 14.98 19.53
C ASN A 142 30.28 14.17 20.74
N LYS A 143 29.22 14.63 21.41
CA LYS A 143 28.57 13.87 22.49
C LYS A 143 27.54 12.92 21.88
N ARG A 144 27.60 11.63 22.24
CA ARG A 144 26.66 10.61 21.73
C ARG A 144 25.33 10.64 22.47
N LEU A 145 24.23 10.38 21.75
CA LEU A 145 22.91 10.22 22.37
C LEU A 145 22.89 9.06 23.37
N SER A 146 23.61 7.96 23.11
CA SER A 146 23.79 6.85 24.07
C SER A 146 24.37 7.27 25.42
N SER A 147 25.09 8.39 25.51
CA SER A 147 25.59 8.95 26.79
C SER A 147 24.54 9.72 27.60
N MET A 148 23.36 9.95 27.01
CA MET A 148 22.25 10.69 27.63
C MET A 148 21.24 9.80 28.35
N VAL A 149 21.50 8.51 28.43
CA VAL A 149 20.69 7.56 29.20
C VAL A 149 20.61 8.02 30.66
N ASN A 150 19.39 8.10 31.20
CA ASN A 150 19.08 8.60 32.55
C ASN A 150 19.53 10.05 32.82
N ASN A 151 19.85 10.83 31.78
CA ASN A 151 20.29 12.22 31.94
C ASN A 151 19.08 13.18 31.95
N PRO A 152 18.93 14.05 32.97
CA PRO A 152 17.79 14.97 33.06
C PRO A 152 17.73 16.00 31.92
N ASN A 153 18.86 16.26 31.24
CA ASN A 153 18.94 17.19 30.11
C ASN A 153 18.63 16.54 28.75
N LEU A 154 18.15 15.28 28.72
CA LEU A 154 17.82 14.58 27.49
C LEU A 154 16.89 15.40 26.57
N LYS A 155 15.85 16.04 27.14
CA LYS A 155 14.90 16.87 26.38
C LYS A 155 15.58 18.00 25.62
N ASN A 156 16.52 18.71 26.25
CA ASN A 156 17.27 19.79 25.60
C ASN A 156 18.28 19.26 24.59
N PHE A 157 18.80 18.05 24.81
CA PHE A 157 19.74 17.42 23.91
C PHE A 157 19.07 16.99 22.60
N VAL A 158 17.90 16.35 22.67
CA VAL A 158 17.21 15.84 21.46
C VAL A 158 16.60 16.93 20.58
N THR A 159 16.53 18.17 21.08
CA THR A 159 16.10 19.36 20.33
C THR A 159 17.27 20.24 19.87
N SER A 160 18.50 19.81 20.13
CA SER A 160 19.73 20.46 19.63
C SER A 160 20.13 19.92 18.25
N ASN A 161 21.15 20.52 17.62
CA ASN A 161 21.66 20.01 16.35
C ASN A 161 22.34 18.65 16.54
N LEU A 162 21.67 17.61 16.05
CA LEU A 162 22.17 16.23 16.09
C LEU A 162 22.37 15.67 14.68
N TYR A 163 23.33 14.76 14.57
CA TYR A 163 23.75 14.14 13.31
C TYR A 163 23.79 12.63 13.49
N ALA A 164 23.40 11.89 12.47
CA ALA A 164 23.63 10.45 12.42
C ALA A 164 25.04 10.17 11.91
N LEU A 165 25.76 9.23 12.52
CA LEU A 165 27.07 8.72 12.10
C LEU A 165 28.24 9.73 12.17
N LYS A 166 28.16 10.89 11.52
CA LYS A 166 29.22 11.91 11.43
C LYS A 166 28.67 13.34 11.33
N ILE A 167 29.46 14.32 11.80
CA ILE A 167 29.08 15.74 11.83
C ILE A 167 29.20 16.32 10.42
N ALA A 168 28.12 16.27 9.66
CA ALA A 168 28.02 16.82 8.32
C ALA A 168 26.57 17.25 8.03
N ALA A 169 26.38 18.31 7.25
CA ALA A 169 25.04 18.84 6.95
C ALA A 169 24.09 17.78 6.36
N THR A 170 24.61 16.89 5.51
CA THR A 170 23.84 15.79 4.89
C THR A 170 23.40 14.70 5.88
N TYR A 171 24.05 14.64 7.04
CA TYR A 171 23.75 13.70 8.12
C TYR A 171 22.96 14.32 9.27
N GLN A 172 22.62 15.62 9.16
CA GLN A 172 21.85 16.31 10.19
C GLN A 172 20.45 15.72 10.28
N LEU A 173 20.04 15.37 11.50
CA LEU A 173 18.72 14.85 11.80
C LEU A 173 17.71 15.98 12.01
N TYR A 174 16.45 15.68 11.76
CA TYR A 174 15.33 16.56 12.09
C TYR A 174 15.11 16.56 13.61
N THR A 175 15.36 17.72 14.24
CA THR A 175 15.31 17.93 15.70
C THR A 175 14.47 19.17 16.01
N PRO A 176 13.15 19.13 15.84
CA PRO A 176 12.28 20.27 16.09
C PRO A 176 12.26 20.65 17.58
N ASN A 177 11.86 21.88 17.86
CA ASN A 177 11.54 22.36 19.20
C ASN A 177 10.16 23.06 19.15
N PRO A 178 9.10 22.48 19.73
CA PRO A 178 9.09 21.31 20.62
C PRO A 178 9.40 19.97 19.91
N PHE A 179 9.76 18.96 20.71
CA PHE A 179 10.01 17.60 20.22
C PHE A 179 8.71 16.98 19.66
N GLU A 180 8.83 16.30 18.52
CA GLU A 180 7.75 15.60 17.83
C GLU A 180 8.04 14.08 17.81
N TYR A 181 7.27 13.27 18.54
CA TYR A 181 7.61 11.86 18.79
C TYR A 181 7.86 11.01 17.53
N TYR A 182 6.97 11.02 16.54
CA TYR A 182 7.10 10.17 15.36
C TYR A 182 7.98 10.75 14.24
N SER A 183 8.56 11.94 14.46
CA SER A 183 9.37 12.64 13.45
C SER A 183 10.79 12.96 13.91
N SER A 184 10.95 13.35 15.17
CA SER A 184 12.24 13.78 15.72
C SER A 184 13.24 12.64 15.72
N LEU A 185 14.44 12.90 15.21
CA LEU A 185 15.55 11.95 15.14
C LEU A 185 15.27 10.67 14.33
N ARG A 186 14.17 10.62 13.58
CA ARG A 186 13.83 9.51 12.66
C ARG A 186 14.11 9.82 11.19
N TYR A 187 14.31 11.10 10.89
CA TYR A 187 14.52 11.60 9.54
C TYR A 187 15.69 12.58 9.47
N PHE A 188 16.29 12.70 8.29
CA PHE A 188 17.23 13.78 7.97
C PHE A 188 16.50 15.11 7.81
N LYS A 189 17.20 16.19 8.17
CA LYS A 189 16.69 17.57 7.99
C LYS A 189 16.70 18.00 6.52
N GLU A 190 17.67 17.54 5.74
CA GLU A 190 17.76 17.88 4.32
C GLU A 190 16.69 17.17 3.48
N LYS A 191 16.49 17.64 2.24
CA LYS A 191 15.59 17.04 1.24
C LYS A 191 16.35 16.10 0.31
N GLY A 192 15.62 15.25 -0.43
CA GLY A 192 16.17 14.42 -1.50
C GLY A 192 16.80 13.09 -1.07
N SER A 193 16.72 12.74 0.22
CA SER A 193 17.01 11.39 0.72
C SER A 193 15.71 10.63 0.95
N LEU A 194 15.74 9.31 0.81
CA LEU A 194 14.61 8.46 1.19
C LEU A 194 14.19 8.77 2.62
N MET A 195 15.13 8.97 3.55
CA MET A 195 14.86 9.26 4.96
C MET A 195 14.79 10.76 5.29
N SER A 196 14.51 11.64 4.33
CA SER A 196 14.26 13.06 4.57
C SER A 196 12.94 13.32 5.34
N TYR A 197 12.93 14.35 6.18
CA TYR A 197 11.73 14.75 6.92
C TYR A 197 10.65 15.27 5.98
N GLY A 198 9.41 14.82 6.21
CA GLY A 198 8.24 15.15 5.43
C GLY A 198 8.10 14.28 4.17
N LEU A 199 6.90 13.73 3.95
CA LEU A 199 6.52 13.19 2.66
C LEU A 199 5.94 14.33 1.84
N HIS A 200 6.65 14.78 0.81
CA HIS A 200 6.20 15.88 -0.02
C HIS A 200 5.19 15.38 -1.06
N THR A 201 4.12 16.15 -1.26
CA THR A 201 3.20 15.89 -2.36
C THR A 201 3.93 16.08 -3.68
N GLY A 202 3.68 15.19 -4.63
CA GLY A 202 4.39 15.23 -5.91
C GLY A 202 5.85 14.78 -5.84
N GLU A 203 6.25 14.04 -4.80
CA GLU A 203 7.57 13.40 -4.73
C GLU A 203 7.42 11.87 -4.76
N LYS A 204 8.28 11.19 -5.54
CA LYS A 204 8.37 9.73 -5.61
C LYS A 204 9.82 9.30 -5.37
N LEU A 205 10.13 8.86 -4.15
CA LEU A 205 11.43 8.31 -3.78
C LEU A 205 11.30 6.79 -3.73
N GLN A 206 11.56 6.14 -4.87
CA GLN A 206 11.40 4.69 -5.03
C GLN A 206 12.71 3.90 -4.88
N GLN A 207 13.80 4.58 -4.52
CA GLN A 207 15.11 3.97 -4.31
C GLN A 207 15.65 4.32 -2.92
N VAL A 208 16.53 3.45 -2.43
CA VAL A 208 17.24 3.68 -1.16
C VAL A 208 18.56 4.39 -1.46
N ASP A 209 18.75 5.57 -0.88
CA ASP A 209 19.98 6.34 -1.08
C ASP A 209 21.19 5.73 -0.35
N SER A 210 22.38 6.00 -0.87
CA SER A 210 23.64 5.43 -0.37
C SER A 210 23.91 5.78 1.09
N LYS A 211 23.43 6.93 1.58
CA LYS A 211 23.62 7.38 2.95
C LYS A 211 22.74 6.59 3.92
N THR A 212 21.49 6.30 3.55
CA THR A 212 20.65 5.35 4.31
C THR A 212 21.31 3.97 4.37
N ILE A 213 21.87 3.49 3.25
CA ILE A 213 22.61 2.22 3.22
C ILE A 213 23.87 2.25 4.11
N GLU A 214 24.64 3.34 4.09
CA GLU A 214 25.83 3.52 4.93
C GLU A 214 25.48 3.41 6.42
N ILE A 215 24.43 4.08 6.87
CA ILE A 215 24.00 4.03 8.28
C ILE A 215 23.55 2.62 8.67
N LEU A 216 22.76 1.93 7.81
CA LEU A 216 22.36 0.55 8.08
C LEU A 216 23.57 -0.40 8.16
N LYS A 217 24.58 -0.20 7.30
CA LYS A 217 25.85 -0.95 7.35
C LYS A 217 26.56 -0.75 8.70
N GLU A 218 26.65 0.49 9.17
CA GLU A 218 27.26 0.83 10.46
C GLU A 218 26.48 0.30 11.66
N MET A 219 25.17 0.10 11.53
CA MET A 219 24.36 -0.59 12.55
C MET A 219 24.61 -2.10 12.59
N GLY A 220 25.25 -2.68 11.55
CA GLY A 220 25.57 -4.10 11.45
C GLY A 220 24.79 -4.87 10.38
N TRP A 221 23.99 -4.19 9.54
CA TRP A 221 23.44 -4.83 8.35
C TRP A 221 24.55 -5.11 7.32
N LYS A 222 24.29 -6.06 6.42
CA LYS A 222 25.17 -6.39 5.30
C LYS A 222 24.51 -6.02 3.97
N PRO A 223 24.58 -4.75 3.55
CA PRO A 223 24.13 -4.37 2.22
C PRO A 223 24.90 -5.13 1.15
N ASN A 224 24.28 -5.29 -0.01
CA ASN A 224 25.00 -5.69 -1.21
C ASN A 224 26.07 -4.63 -1.50
N GLU A 225 27.33 -5.03 -1.67
CA GLU A 225 28.42 -4.08 -1.96
C GLU A 225 28.08 -3.33 -3.26
N PRO A 226 28.23 -1.99 -3.32
CA PRO A 226 28.04 -1.25 -4.56
C PRO A 226 29.05 -1.77 -5.56
N THR A 227 28.55 -2.45 -6.57
CA THR A 227 29.39 -3.14 -7.53
C THR A 227 29.93 -2.14 -8.53
N THR A 228 31.25 -2.19 -8.73
CA THR A 228 31.99 -1.41 -9.75
C THR A 228 31.77 -1.96 -11.16
N ILE A 229 31.01 -3.04 -11.30
CA ILE A 229 30.45 -3.49 -12.57
C ILE A 229 29.00 -3.04 -12.64
N LYS A 230 28.59 -2.37 -13.70
CA LYS A 230 27.21 -1.93 -13.88
C LYS A 230 26.60 -2.68 -15.06
N ILE A 231 25.42 -3.27 -14.88
CA ILE A 231 24.63 -3.78 -16.01
C ILE A 231 24.02 -2.57 -16.72
N ILE A 232 24.26 -2.47 -18.02
CA ILE A 232 23.66 -1.46 -18.89
C ILE A 232 22.64 -2.15 -19.79
N ALA A 233 21.46 -1.55 -19.87
CA ALA A 233 20.38 -1.98 -20.73
C ALA A 233 20.29 -1.02 -21.91
N GLU A 234 20.39 -1.53 -23.13
CA GLU A 234 20.33 -0.69 -24.32
C GLU A 234 18.88 -0.34 -24.65
N GLY A 235 18.58 0.96 -24.74
CA GLY A 235 17.24 1.44 -25.07
C GLY A 235 16.19 1.32 -23.96
N ILE A 236 16.58 0.85 -22.77
CA ILE A 236 15.69 0.77 -21.61
C ILE A 236 16.00 1.94 -20.66
N PRO A 237 15.00 2.74 -20.26
CA PRO A 237 15.21 3.80 -19.27
C PRO A 237 15.76 3.25 -17.95
N ASP A 238 16.42 4.09 -17.15
CA ASP A 238 16.94 3.72 -15.83
C ASP A 238 15.86 3.21 -14.85
N THR A 239 14.57 3.37 -15.19
CA THR A 239 13.44 2.80 -14.46
C THR A 239 13.35 1.27 -14.58
N GLY A 240 14.01 0.67 -15.57
CA GLY A 240 13.92 -0.76 -15.87
C GLY A 240 12.57 -1.20 -16.45
N ILE A 241 11.71 -0.24 -16.83
CA ILE A 241 10.41 -0.50 -17.45
C ILE A 241 10.58 -0.64 -18.96
N THR A 242 10.12 -1.74 -19.53
CA THR A 242 10.22 -1.99 -20.98
C THR A 242 9.15 -2.98 -21.45
N SER A 243 9.01 -3.19 -22.76
CA SER A 243 8.00 -4.06 -23.35
C SER A 243 8.26 -5.55 -23.06
N ALA A 244 7.22 -6.30 -22.67
CA ALA A 244 7.28 -7.76 -22.62
C ALA A 244 7.35 -8.42 -24.01
N TYR A 245 7.02 -7.68 -25.07
CA TYR A 245 6.81 -8.20 -26.43
C TYR A 245 8.00 -7.99 -27.36
N GLU A 246 9.09 -7.44 -26.85
CA GLU A 246 10.31 -7.15 -27.59
C GLU A 246 11.51 -7.84 -26.94
N SER A 247 12.54 -8.09 -27.74
CA SER A 247 13.81 -8.60 -27.23
C SER A 247 14.67 -7.43 -26.78
N HIS A 248 15.34 -7.58 -25.64
CA HIS A 248 16.15 -6.51 -25.05
C HIS A 248 17.60 -6.94 -24.88
N TYR A 249 18.50 -5.99 -25.08
CA TYR A 249 19.94 -6.20 -25.09
C TYR A 249 20.62 -5.54 -23.90
N PHE A 250 21.59 -6.25 -23.33
CA PHE A 250 22.32 -5.86 -22.13
C PHE A 250 23.82 -6.12 -22.30
N TYR A 251 24.61 -5.30 -21.64
CA TYR A 251 26.05 -5.48 -21.49
C TYR A 251 26.47 -5.00 -20.10
N PHE A 252 27.74 -5.19 -19.75
CA PHE A 252 28.28 -4.62 -18.52
C PHE A 252 29.34 -3.56 -18.80
N GLU A 253 29.31 -2.49 -18.01
CA GLU A 253 30.41 -1.55 -17.87
C GLU A 253 31.30 -1.97 -16.71
N ASN A 254 32.61 -1.91 -16.95
CA ASN A 254 33.61 -2.30 -15.97
C ASN A 254 34.37 -1.07 -15.47
N ASN A 255 34.03 -0.63 -14.26
CA ASN A 255 34.69 0.49 -13.57
C ASN A 255 35.62 -0.02 -12.46
N THR A 256 36.02 -1.29 -12.51
CA THR A 256 36.85 -1.90 -11.45
C THR A 256 38.35 -1.62 -11.62
N GLY A 257 38.79 -1.27 -12.84
CA GLY A 257 40.22 -1.23 -13.21
C GLY A 257 40.88 -2.60 -13.40
N TYR A 258 40.14 -3.71 -13.23
CA TYR A 258 40.60 -5.08 -13.43
C TYR A 258 39.78 -5.76 -14.54
N PRO A 259 40.33 -6.76 -15.26
CA PRO A 259 39.55 -7.54 -16.23
C PRO A 259 38.37 -8.27 -15.58
N VAL A 260 37.27 -8.37 -16.32
CA VAL A 260 36.10 -9.20 -15.96
C VAL A 260 36.27 -10.56 -16.61
N ASN A 261 36.38 -11.61 -15.80
CA ASN A 261 36.50 -12.99 -16.25
C ASN A 261 35.23 -13.79 -15.94
N GLU A 262 34.97 -14.82 -16.74
CA GLU A 262 33.87 -15.76 -16.53
C GLU A 262 32.50 -15.10 -16.31
N PRO A 263 32.06 -14.16 -17.20
CA PRO A 263 30.74 -13.61 -17.07
C PRO A 263 29.71 -14.72 -17.27
N HIS A 264 28.70 -14.76 -16.42
CA HIS A 264 27.56 -15.66 -16.51
C HIS A 264 26.29 -14.88 -16.19
N TRP A 265 25.40 -14.83 -17.16
CA TRP A 265 24.12 -14.14 -17.12
C TRP A 265 22.97 -15.12 -16.96
N THR A 266 21.97 -14.73 -16.18
CA THR A 266 20.67 -15.41 -16.11
C THR A 266 19.55 -14.40 -16.11
N PHE A 267 18.49 -14.66 -16.85
CA PHE A 267 17.22 -13.94 -16.77
C PHE A 267 16.15 -14.84 -16.17
N GLU A 268 15.60 -14.43 -15.03
CA GLU A 268 14.62 -15.18 -14.25
C GLU A 268 13.28 -14.45 -14.22
N LEU A 269 12.19 -15.20 -14.44
CA LEU A 269 10.82 -14.78 -14.17
C LEU A 269 10.18 -15.69 -13.12
N THR A 270 9.10 -15.22 -12.52
CA THR A 270 8.29 -16.00 -11.56
C THR A 270 6.97 -16.40 -12.20
N PHE A 271 6.60 -17.67 -12.15
CA PHE A 271 5.29 -18.18 -12.55
C PHE A 271 4.20 -17.79 -11.55
N ASN A 272 2.93 -17.87 -11.96
CA ASN A 272 1.78 -17.58 -11.09
C ASN A 272 1.73 -18.43 -9.80
N ASN A 273 2.27 -19.65 -9.83
CA ASN A 273 2.38 -20.53 -8.67
C ASN A 273 3.52 -20.13 -7.69
N GLY A 274 4.31 -19.11 -8.03
CA GLY A 274 5.45 -18.64 -7.24
C GLY A 274 6.77 -19.33 -7.57
N GLU A 275 6.78 -20.33 -8.44
CA GLU A 275 8.02 -20.97 -8.88
C GLU A 275 8.82 -20.04 -9.80
N LYS A 276 10.14 -20.08 -9.66
CA LYS A 276 11.07 -19.30 -10.47
C LYS A 276 11.53 -20.12 -11.67
N THR A 277 11.70 -19.46 -12.82
CA THR A 277 12.21 -20.09 -14.03
C THR A 277 13.24 -19.20 -14.70
N ILE A 278 14.29 -19.83 -15.21
CA ILE A 278 15.33 -19.16 -15.99
C ILE A 278 14.91 -19.23 -17.47
N LEU A 279 14.66 -18.08 -18.08
CA LEU A 279 14.25 -17.98 -19.48
C LEU A 279 15.42 -17.78 -20.45
N ALA A 280 16.52 -17.20 -19.99
CA ALA A 280 17.70 -17.00 -20.81
C ALA A 280 18.98 -17.07 -19.98
N GLN A 281 20.06 -17.55 -20.59
CA GLN A 281 21.40 -17.60 -20.00
C GLN A 281 22.46 -17.31 -21.05
N SER A 282 23.60 -16.76 -20.63
CA SER A 282 24.74 -16.49 -21.52
C SER A 282 26.04 -16.47 -20.72
N ASN A 283 27.15 -16.82 -21.36
CA ASN A 283 28.51 -16.64 -20.80
C ASN A 283 29.31 -15.57 -21.55
N SER A 284 28.64 -14.74 -22.35
CA SER A 284 29.26 -13.69 -23.16
C SER A 284 29.42 -12.39 -22.35
N SER A 285 30.20 -11.44 -22.88
CA SER A 285 30.23 -10.05 -22.38
C SER A 285 28.90 -9.33 -22.56
N THR A 286 28.02 -9.89 -23.39
CA THR A 286 26.72 -9.33 -23.78
C THR A 286 25.62 -10.34 -23.51
N PHE A 287 24.40 -9.85 -23.33
CA PHE A 287 23.25 -10.66 -22.97
C PHE A 287 21.98 -10.15 -23.64
N THR A 288 21.11 -11.08 -24.02
CA THR A 288 19.85 -10.76 -24.68
C THR A 288 18.75 -11.56 -24.03
N ILE A 289 17.66 -10.89 -23.67
CA ILE A 289 16.43 -11.56 -23.22
C ILE A 289 15.44 -11.62 -24.38
N PRO A 290 14.72 -12.73 -24.54
CA PRO A 290 13.75 -12.90 -25.63
C PRO A 290 12.44 -12.15 -25.33
N ALA A 291 11.70 -11.82 -26.38
CA ALA A 291 10.30 -11.42 -26.28
C ALA A 291 9.45 -12.56 -25.71
N LEU A 292 8.44 -12.23 -24.90
CA LEU A 292 7.53 -13.20 -24.29
C LEU A 292 6.33 -13.46 -25.21
N SER A 293 6.09 -14.73 -25.53
CA SER A 293 4.95 -15.15 -26.35
C SER A 293 3.66 -15.34 -25.54
N ASN A 294 3.78 -15.81 -24.29
CA ASN A 294 2.65 -15.98 -23.36
C ASN A 294 2.98 -15.31 -22.02
N THR A 295 2.40 -14.15 -21.79
CA THR A 295 2.59 -13.35 -20.58
C THR A 295 1.70 -13.80 -19.42
N ASP A 296 0.64 -14.56 -19.67
CA ASP A 296 -0.39 -14.87 -18.65
C ASP A 296 0.04 -15.94 -17.64
N GLN A 297 1.05 -16.73 -17.97
CA GLN A 297 1.62 -17.75 -17.07
C GLN A 297 2.51 -17.14 -15.97
N TYR A 298 2.98 -15.91 -16.15
CA TYR A 298 3.91 -15.26 -15.23
C TYR A 298 3.18 -14.39 -14.22
N LYS A 299 3.74 -14.36 -13.01
CA LYS A 299 3.25 -13.55 -11.92
C LYS A 299 3.38 -12.07 -12.30
N LYS A 300 2.23 -11.42 -12.43
CA LYS A 300 2.15 -9.99 -12.67
C LYS A 300 2.27 -9.24 -11.35
N ASN A 301 2.97 -8.11 -11.39
CA ASN A 301 2.93 -7.12 -10.35
C ASN A 301 1.58 -6.39 -10.40
N VAL A 302 1.45 -5.43 -9.52
CA VAL A 302 0.24 -4.67 -9.28
C VAL A 302 -0.09 -3.63 -10.35
N GLU A 303 0.88 -3.23 -11.17
CA GLU A 303 0.63 -2.45 -12.38
C GLU A 303 0.20 -3.35 -13.54
N GLY A 304 0.28 -4.68 -13.37
CA GLY A 304 -0.03 -5.68 -14.39
C GLY A 304 1.21 -6.17 -15.14
N ASP A 305 2.38 -5.61 -14.87
CA ASP A 305 3.64 -5.93 -15.55
C ASP A 305 4.28 -7.19 -14.99
N ILE A 306 5.20 -7.80 -15.72
CA ILE A 306 5.93 -8.99 -15.24
C ILE A 306 7.28 -8.55 -14.67
N ASN A 307 7.54 -8.89 -13.40
CA ASN A 307 8.84 -8.63 -12.79
C ASN A 307 9.85 -9.66 -13.28
N GLY A 308 10.96 -9.20 -13.83
CA GLY A 308 12.08 -10.02 -14.24
C GLY A 308 13.38 -9.61 -13.56
N ILE A 309 14.27 -10.56 -13.34
CA ILE A 309 15.57 -10.31 -12.73
C ILE A 309 16.66 -10.82 -13.66
N ILE A 310 17.53 -9.94 -14.09
CA ILE A 310 18.79 -10.29 -14.73
C ILE A 310 19.85 -10.36 -13.64
N THR A 311 20.57 -11.48 -13.57
CA THR A 311 21.74 -11.63 -12.71
C THR A 311 22.97 -11.84 -13.57
N LEU A 312 24.00 -11.03 -13.35
CA LEU A 312 25.36 -11.22 -13.85
C LEU A 312 26.23 -11.71 -12.70
N THR A 313 26.91 -12.82 -12.88
CA THR A 313 28.02 -13.23 -12.02
C THR A 313 29.31 -13.20 -12.81
N ALA A 314 30.40 -12.73 -12.21
CA ALA A 314 31.71 -12.72 -12.86
C ALA A 314 32.82 -12.76 -11.82
N VAL A 315 34.08 -12.77 -12.27
CA VAL A 315 35.27 -12.70 -11.41
C VAL A 315 36.11 -11.48 -11.80
N THR A 316 36.37 -10.59 -10.84
CA THR A 316 37.25 -9.42 -10.99
C THR A 316 38.26 -9.39 -9.86
N ASN A 317 39.56 -9.21 -10.17
CA ASN A 317 40.64 -9.22 -9.18
C ASN A 317 40.60 -10.47 -8.26
N GLY A 318 40.31 -11.64 -8.83
CA GLY A 318 40.18 -12.90 -8.10
C GLY A 318 38.97 -13.01 -7.17
N LYS A 319 38.08 -12.02 -7.14
CA LYS A 319 36.86 -12.02 -6.32
C LYS A 319 35.62 -12.20 -7.19
N LYS A 320 34.70 -13.04 -6.73
CA LYS A 320 33.37 -13.18 -7.34
C LYS A 320 32.57 -11.90 -7.12
N VAL A 321 31.99 -11.40 -8.19
CA VAL A 321 31.08 -10.27 -8.22
C VAL A 321 29.73 -10.75 -8.71
N VAL A 322 28.66 -10.19 -8.15
CA VAL A 322 27.28 -10.48 -8.53
C VAL A 322 26.55 -9.17 -8.70
N GLN A 323 25.93 -8.98 -9.86
CA GLN A 323 25.07 -7.85 -10.16
C GLN A 323 23.69 -8.28 -10.55
N MET A 324 22.71 -7.49 -10.11
CA MET A 324 21.32 -7.71 -10.42
C MET A 324 20.76 -6.47 -11.11
N TYR A 325 19.90 -6.70 -12.10
CA TYR A 325 19.16 -5.67 -12.80
C TYR A 325 17.69 -6.11 -12.85
N ASN A 326 16.82 -5.32 -12.22
CA ASN A 326 15.39 -5.61 -12.18
C ASN A 326 14.69 -4.99 -13.37
N LEU A 327 13.78 -5.74 -13.98
CA LEU A 327 12.94 -5.32 -15.09
C LEU A 327 11.47 -5.37 -14.69
N ASN A 328 10.71 -4.38 -15.17
CA ASN A 328 9.25 -4.43 -15.22
C ASN A 328 8.85 -4.52 -16.69
N LEU A 329 8.35 -5.70 -17.09
CA LEU A 329 7.94 -5.95 -18.47
C LEU A 329 6.47 -5.58 -18.65
N GLU A 330 6.21 -4.46 -19.31
CA GLU A 330 4.88 -3.98 -19.63
C GLU A 330 4.15 -4.95 -20.55
N VAL A 331 2.91 -5.27 -20.18
CA VAL A 331 2.02 -6.16 -20.95
C VAL A 331 0.81 -5.40 -21.47
N LYS A 332 0.04 -6.03 -22.36
CA LYS A 332 -1.25 -5.49 -22.83
C LYS A 332 -2.21 -5.29 -21.66
N PRO A 333 -3.02 -4.23 -21.69
CA PRO A 333 -3.95 -3.94 -20.61
C PRO A 333 -5.08 -4.96 -20.58
N ALA A 334 -5.52 -5.32 -19.38
CA ALA A 334 -6.54 -6.33 -19.18
C ALA A 334 -7.47 -5.96 -18.01
N ILE A 335 -8.75 -6.31 -18.16
CA ILE A 335 -9.75 -6.26 -17.09
C ILE A 335 -9.89 -7.70 -16.57
N TYR A 336 -9.46 -7.90 -15.33
CA TYR A 336 -9.39 -9.23 -14.71
C TYR A 336 -10.69 -9.63 -14.02
N TYR A 337 -11.43 -8.64 -13.50
CA TYR A 337 -12.64 -8.90 -12.72
C TYR A 337 -13.52 -7.66 -12.65
N VAL A 338 -14.82 -7.88 -12.71
CA VAL A 338 -15.85 -6.87 -12.41
C VAL A 338 -16.85 -7.50 -11.45
N SER A 339 -17.07 -6.88 -10.29
CA SER A 339 -18.06 -7.38 -9.34
C SER A 339 -19.48 -7.12 -9.84
N LYS A 340 -20.42 -7.90 -9.32
CA LYS A 340 -21.84 -7.61 -9.51
C LYS A 340 -22.18 -6.20 -8.99
N PRO A 341 -22.93 -5.37 -9.74
CA PRO A 341 -23.37 -4.07 -9.27
C PRO A 341 -24.28 -4.14 -8.04
N ILE A 342 -24.07 -3.19 -7.13
CA ILE A 342 -24.95 -2.89 -5.99
C ILE A 342 -25.67 -1.58 -6.30
N TYR A 343 -27.00 -1.59 -6.18
CA TYR A 343 -27.82 -0.45 -6.56
C TYR A 343 -28.28 0.35 -5.34
N THR A 344 -28.15 1.67 -5.41
CA THR A 344 -28.72 2.60 -4.43
C THR A 344 -29.83 3.39 -5.09
N TYR A 345 -31.08 3.15 -4.68
CA TYR A 345 -32.25 3.83 -5.25
C TYR A 345 -32.55 5.14 -4.51
N ARG A 346 -32.81 6.21 -5.27
CA ARG A 346 -33.18 7.54 -4.79
C ARG A 346 -34.61 7.85 -5.23
N SER A 347 -35.54 7.76 -4.29
CA SER A 347 -36.99 7.87 -4.57
C SER A 347 -37.47 9.27 -4.91
N SER A 348 -36.73 10.32 -4.52
CA SER A 348 -37.12 11.72 -4.74
C SER A 348 -37.22 12.11 -6.20
N ASP A 349 -36.48 11.43 -7.08
CA ASP A 349 -36.27 11.82 -8.47
C ASP A 349 -36.15 10.62 -9.41
N HIS A 350 -36.66 9.46 -9.01
CA HIS A 350 -36.74 8.27 -9.86
C HIS A 350 -35.38 7.85 -10.44
N ALA A 351 -34.34 7.90 -9.60
CA ALA A 351 -32.97 7.66 -10.02
C ALA A 351 -32.28 6.58 -9.19
N TYR A 352 -31.24 5.98 -9.75
CA TYR A 352 -30.38 5.06 -9.02
C TYR A 352 -28.89 5.28 -9.32
N PHE A 353 -28.05 4.86 -8.38
CA PHE A 353 -26.61 4.73 -8.55
C PHE A 353 -26.25 3.25 -8.59
N ALA A 354 -25.22 2.91 -9.37
CA ALA A 354 -24.62 1.59 -9.34
C ALA A 354 -23.18 1.68 -8.81
N ASP A 355 -22.88 0.83 -7.85
CA ASP A 355 -21.59 0.71 -7.18
C ASP A 355 -21.01 -0.69 -7.46
N PHE A 356 -19.79 -0.78 -7.98
CA PHE A 356 -19.10 -2.05 -8.21
C PHE A 356 -17.57 -1.91 -8.12
N THR A 357 -16.89 -3.05 -8.07
CA THR A 357 -15.43 -3.14 -7.99
C THR A 357 -14.88 -3.68 -9.29
N VAL A 358 -13.86 -3.02 -9.84
CA VAL A 358 -13.15 -3.45 -11.06
C VAL A 358 -11.71 -3.78 -10.70
N LYS A 359 -11.21 -4.92 -11.17
CA LYS A 359 -9.77 -5.24 -11.16
C LYS A 359 -9.22 -5.21 -12.56
N TYR A 360 -8.15 -4.46 -12.78
CA TYR A 360 -7.52 -4.30 -14.09
C TYR A 360 -6.00 -4.08 -13.94
N GLY A 361 -5.24 -4.29 -15.01
CA GLY A 361 -3.80 -4.02 -15.03
C GLY A 361 -3.31 -3.75 -16.44
N GLY A 362 -2.03 -3.41 -16.56
CA GLY A 362 -1.37 -2.98 -17.79
C GLY A 362 -1.82 -1.59 -18.25
N ALA A 363 -2.49 -0.79 -17.41
CA ALA A 363 -2.97 0.54 -17.78
C ALA A 363 -2.83 1.52 -16.61
N ARG A 364 -2.66 2.80 -16.97
CA ARG A 364 -2.46 3.89 -16.00
C ARG A 364 -3.74 4.24 -15.23
N TYR A 365 -4.88 4.15 -15.88
CA TYR A 365 -6.18 4.47 -15.32
C TYR A 365 -7.26 3.63 -15.99
N LEU A 366 -8.39 3.52 -15.31
CA LEU A 366 -9.62 2.97 -15.85
C LEU A 366 -10.50 4.12 -16.32
N THR A 367 -10.86 4.14 -17.60
CA THR A 367 -11.91 5.01 -18.12
C THR A 367 -13.26 4.31 -17.96
N VAL A 368 -14.20 4.98 -17.31
CA VAL A 368 -15.56 4.52 -17.11
C VAL A 368 -16.48 5.45 -17.89
N GLY A 369 -17.04 4.93 -18.98
CA GLY A 369 -18.05 5.61 -19.77
C GLY A 369 -19.44 5.08 -19.41
N ALA A 370 -20.36 5.95 -19.06
CA ALA A 370 -21.72 5.57 -18.71
C ALA A 370 -22.71 6.18 -19.71
N GLU A 371 -23.61 5.33 -20.19
CA GLU A 371 -24.66 5.67 -21.15
C GLU A 371 -26.02 5.18 -20.65
N GLU A 372 -27.06 5.95 -20.93
CA GLU A 372 -28.45 5.62 -20.64
C GLU A 372 -29.27 5.70 -21.93
N ASP A 373 -30.14 4.73 -22.12
CA ASP A 373 -31.08 4.66 -23.24
C ASP A 373 -31.84 5.99 -23.40
N TYR A 374 -31.84 6.55 -24.62
CA TYR A 374 -32.53 7.80 -24.98
C TYR A 374 -32.03 9.09 -24.29
N VAL A 375 -30.90 9.03 -23.57
CA VAL A 375 -30.20 10.20 -23.03
C VAL A 375 -28.99 10.49 -23.93
N THR A 376 -28.81 11.75 -24.33
CA THR A 376 -27.70 12.17 -25.23
C THR A 376 -26.39 12.46 -24.49
N GLY A 377 -26.35 12.24 -23.18
CA GLY A 377 -25.19 12.48 -22.33
C GLY A 377 -24.33 11.23 -22.17
N TYR A 378 -23.03 11.37 -22.41
CA TYR A 378 -22.01 10.38 -22.09
C TYR A 378 -21.24 10.89 -20.87
N ASP A 379 -21.39 10.22 -19.73
CA ASP A 379 -20.60 10.56 -18.54
C ASP A 379 -19.29 9.77 -18.57
N VAL A 380 -18.17 10.46 -18.43
CA VAL A 380 -16.84 9.86 -18.48
C VAL A 380 -16.05 10.25 -17.27
N GLN A 381 -15.55 9.25 -16.56
CA GLN A 381 -14.60 9.44 -15.47
C GLN A 381 -13.36 8.58 -15.67
N ASP A 382 -12.20 9.17 -15.39
CA ASP A 382 -10.93 8.45 -15.33
C ASP A 382 -10.55 8.19 -13.87
N ILE A 383 -10.32 6.93 -13.53
CA ILE A 383 -9.99 6.50 -12.18
C ILE A 383 -8.54 6.01 -12.12
N PHE A 384 -7.71 6.74 -11.37
CA PHE A 384 -6.25 6.53 -11.26
C PHE A 384 -5.86 5.58 -10.11
N GLU A 385 -6.63 4.51 -9.94
CA GLU A 385 -6.39 3.47 -8.95
C GLU A 385 -6.06 2.16 -9.67
N PRO A 386 -4.77 1.81 -9.86
CA PRO A 386 -4.38 0.60 -10.57
C PRO A 386 -4.76 -0.66 -9.77
N TYR A 387 -4.87 -1.79 -10.46
CA TYR A 387 -5.15 -3.13 -9.91
C TYR A 387 -6.59 -3.37 -9.44
N GLN A 388 -7.12 -2.52 -8.57
CA GLN A 388 -8.47 -2.66 -8.02
C GLN A 388 -9.03 -1.29 -7.66
N THR A 389 -10.22 -0.97 -8.18
CA THR A 389 -10.89 0.30 -7.91
C THR A 389 -12.39 0.12 -7.67
N HIS A 390 -12.96 1.06 -6.91
CA HIS A 390 -14.40 1.15 -6.67
C HIS A 390 -15.02 2.19 -7.59
N VAL A 391 -15.93 1.73 -8.43
CA VAL A 391 -16.64 2.54 -9.42
C VAL A 391 -18.03 2.84 -8.88
N ARG A 392 -18.38 4.13 -8.85
CA ARG A 392 -19.76 4.61 -8.71
C ARG A 392 -20.13 5.33 -9.99
N VAL A 393 -21.30 5.01 -10.53
CA VAL A 393 -21.88 5.63 -11.72
C VAL A 393 -23.35 6.00 -11.49
N GLY A 394 -23.82 7.00 -12.23
CA GLY A 394 -25.15 7.57 -12.11
C GLY A 394 -25.13 9.00 -11.55
N PRO A 395 -26.31 9.60 -11.31
CA PRO A 395 -27.62 8.95 -11.29
C PRO A 395 -28.12 8.56 -12.68
N PHE A 396 -28.73 7.37 -12.80
CA PHE A 396 -29.47 6.91 -13.98
C PHE A 396 -30.97 6.90 -13.69
N GLY A 397 -31.81 7.10 -14.70
CA GLY A 397 -33.26 6.94 -14.59
C GLY A 397 -33.67 5.47 -14.40
N ASP A 398 -34.64 5.21 -13.52
CA ASP A 398 -35.16 3.86 -13.24
C ASP A 398 -36.04 3.25 -14.37
N HIS A 399 -36.28 4.00 -15.45
CA HIS A 399 -37.12 3.58 -16.59
C HIS A 399 -36.33 3.13 -17.82
N HIS A 400 -35.03 3.43 -17.90
CA HIS A 400 -34.19 3.18 -19.06
C HIS A 400 -33.15 2.09 -18.79
N ASP A 401 -32.68 1.42 -19.85
CA ASP A 401 -31.51 0.56 -19.74
C ASP A 401 -30.27 1.45 -19.67
N ALA A 402 -29.25 1.04 -18.91
CA ALA A 402 -27.99 1.76 -18.85
C ALA A 402 -26.84 0.76 -18.99
N TRP A 403 -25.75 1.20 -19.59
CA TRP A 403 -24.53 0.41 -19.73
C TRP A 403 -23.32 1.24 -19.36
N VAL A 404 -22.32 0.54 -18.85
CA VAL A 404 -21.06 1.13 -18.41
C VAL A 404 -19.92 0.44 -19.14
N ASP A 405 -19.22 1.20 -19.99
CA ASP A 405 -18.02 0.76 -20.66
C ASP A 405 -16.80 1.02 -19.80
N LEU A 406 -16.12 -0.06 -19.43
CA LEU A 406 -14.87 -0.05 -18.70
C LEU A 406 -13.74 -0.21 -19.70
N THR A 407 -12.90 0.82 -19.85
CA THR A 407 -11.81 0.84 -20.82
C THR A 407 -10.46 1.02 -20.15
N VAL A 408 -9.50 0.20 -20.53
CA VAL A 408 -8.10 0.27 -20.11
C VAL A 408 -7.19 0.23 -21.33
N GLU A 409 -6.23 1.15 -21.39
CA GLU A 409 -5.39 1.37 -22.56
C GLU A 409 -3.94 1.67 -22.18
N ASN A 410 -3.01 1.17 -23.00
CA ASN A 410 -1.60 1.56 -23.01
C ASN A 410 -1.05 1.51 -24.44
N GLN A 411 0.24 1.79 -24.61
CA GLN A 411 0.89 1.79 -25.93
C GLN A 411 0.92 0.43 -26.65
N TYR A 412 0.64 -0.68 -25.95
CA TYR A 412 0.64 -2.03 -26.48
C TYR A 412 -0.76 -2.57 -26.80
N GLY A 413 -1.83 -1.87 -26.39
CA GLY A 413 -3.20 -2.26 -26.71
C GLY A 413 -4.28 -1.58 -25.88
N LYS A 414 -5.53 -2.00 -26.14
CA LYS A 414 -6.74 -1.51 -25.49
C LYS A 414 -7.67 -2.67 -25.20
N THR A 415 -8.27 -2.68 -24.00
CA THR A 415 -9.31 -3.63 -23.60
C THR A 415 -10.53 -2.86 -23.10
N THR A 416 -11.71 -3.23 -23.59
CA THR A 416 -13.00 -2.67 -23.17
C THR A 416 -13.93 -3.79 -22.74
N GLN A 417 -14.62 -3.61 -21.62
CA GLN A 417 -15.66 -4.50 -21.12
C GLN A 417 -16.90 -3.70 -20.75
N THR A 418 -18.06 -4.12 -21.25
CA THR A 418 -19.35 -3.48 -20.95
C THR A 418 -20.04 -4.16 -19.77
N VAL A 419 -20.55 -3.37 -18.84
CA VAL A 419 -21.41 -3.80 -17.74
C VAL A 419 -22.83 -3.31 -18.02
N GLU A 420 -23.72 -4.25 -18.31
CA GLU A 420 -25.14 -3.94 -18.42
C GLU A 420 -25.74 -3.73 -17.02
N LEU A 421 -26.35 -2.56 -16.81
CA LEU A 421 -27.09 -2.25 -15.60
C LEU A 421 -28.54 -2.66 -15.84
N TYR A 422 -29.03 -3.60 -15.03
CA TYR A 422 -30.41 -4.04 -15.15
C TYR A 422 -31.34 -2.91 -14.74
N LYS A 423 -32.36 -2.66 -15.56
CA LYS A 423 -33.58 -1.95 -15.12
C LYS A 423 -33.96 -2.46 -13.74
N LEU A 424 -34.01 -1.55 -12.76
CA LEU A 424 -34.73 -1.80 -11.53
C LEU A 424 -36.21 -1.86 -11.88
N LYS A 425 -36.65 -2.98 -12.47
CA LYS A 425 -38.07 -3.29 -12.58
C LYS A 425 -38.59 -3.20 -11.16
N LYS A 426 -39.52 -2.27 -10.90
CA LYS A 426 -40.48 -2.46 -9.82
C LYS A 426 -40.88 -3.93 -9.89
N ILE A 427 -40.67 -4.67 -8.81
CA ILE A 427 -41.24 -6.00 -8.68
C ILE A 427 -42.76 -5.78 -8.78
N SER A 428 -43.29 -5.92 -9.99
CA SER A 428 -44.70 -6.16 -10.19
C SER A 428 -44.93 -7.54 -9.62
N ILE A 429 -45.42 -7.58 -8.38
CA ILE A 429 -46.01 -8.78 -7.82
C ILE A 429 -47.05 -9.25 -8.86
N PRO A 430 -46.92 -10.46 -9.43
CA PRO A 430 -47.90 -10.98 -10.37
C PRO A 430 -49.23 -11.06 -9.62
N GLY A 431 -50.21 -10.26 -10.05
CA GLY A 431 -51.50 -10.15 -9.37
C GLY A 431 -51.86 -8.75 -8.86
N SER A 432 -51.29 -7.68 -9.41
CA SER A 432 -51.96 -6.37 -9.38
C SER A 432 -53.07 -6.33 -10.44
N ASN A 433 -54.07 -7.19 -10.29
CA ASN A 433 -55.42 -6.70 -10.55
C ASN A 433 -55.62 -5.57 -9.54
N THR A 434 -56.14 -4.44 -10.01
CA THR A 434 -56.74 -3.44 -9.16
C THR A 434 -57.85 -4.08 -8.34
N THR A 435 -57.49 -4.65 -7.18
CA THR A 435 -58.39 -4.80 -6.06
C THR A 435 -57.91 -3.79 -5.04
N ASN A 436 -58.70 -2.74 -4.87
CA ASN A 436 -58.70 -1.92 -3.66
C ASN A 436 -58.65 -2.86 -2.46
N LEU A 437 -57.48 -3.00 -1.82
CA LEU A 437 -57.32 -3.81 -0.62
C LEU A 437 -57.20 -2.84 0.55
N THR A 438 -58.36 -2.46 1.06
CA THR A 438 -58.56 -1.58 2.21
C THR A 438 -58.33 -2.26 3.56
N ASP A 439 -58.12 -3.58 3.63
CA ASP A 439 -58.38 -4.31 4.88
C ASP A 439 -57.16 -5.12 5.40
N PHE A 440 -56.04 -4.46 5.71
CA PHE A 440 -54.98 -5.08 6.53
C PHE A 440 -55.24 -4.81 8.01
N ASN A 441 -55.36 -5.89 8.80
CA ASN A 441 -55.39 -5.82 10.25
C ASN A 441 -53.96 -5.68 10.77
N VAL A 442 -53.71 -4.59 11.49
CA VAL A 442 -52.44 -4.28 12.13
C VAL A 442 -52.57 -4.57 13.61
N LYS A 443 -51.64 -5.35 14.15
CA LYS A 443 -51.56 -5.65 15.57
C LYS A 443 -50.31 -5.03 16.16
N LEU A 444 -50.46 -4.31 17.26
CA LEU A 444 -49.37 -3.66 17.97
C LEU A 444 -49.10 -4.38 19.29
N TYR A 445 -47.84 -4.70 19.54
CA TYR A 445 -47.39 -5.39 20.75
C TYR A 445 -46.41 -4.54 21.54
N ASP A 446 -46.43 -4.65 22.86
CA ASP A 446 -45.39 -4.09 23.72
C ASP A 446 -44.12 -4.95 23.68
N MET A 447 -43.05 -4.50 24.34
CA MET A 447 -41.79 -5.23 24.38
C MET A 447 -41.85 -6.57 25.13
N ASN A 448 -42.91 -6.82 25.91
CA ASN A 448 -43.14 -8.10 26.57
C ASN A 448 -43.94 -9.06 25.69
N GLY A 449 -44.31 -8.66 24.47
CA GLY A 449 -45.09 -9.45 23.54
C GLY A 449 -46.60 -9.45 23.82
N THR A 450 -47.08 -8.55 24.69
CA THR A 450 -48.50 -8.41 24.98
C THR A 450 -49.16 -7.60 23.88
N LEU A 451 -50.31 -8.06 23.38
CA LEU A 451 -51.08 -7.30 22.39
C LEU A 451 -51.65 -6.04 23.04
N VAL A 452 -51.23 -4.88 22.53
CA VAL A 452 -51.64 -3.55 22.98
C VAL A 452 -52.89 -3.09 22.25
N LYS A 453 -52.94 -3.26 20.92
CA LYS A 453 -54.08 -2.80 20.11
C LYS A 453 -54.12 -3.44 18.72
N GLU A 454 -55.32 -3.55 18.16
CA GLU A 454 -55.54 -3.88 16.74
C GLU A 454 -56.21 -2.70 16.03
N TYR A 455 -55.77 -2.39 14.81
CA TYR A 455 -56.29 -1.28 14.01
C TYR A 455 -56.07 -1.52 12.51
N TYR A 456 -56.76 -0.76 11.65
CA TYR A 456 -56.60 -0.89 10.21
C TYR A 456 -55.43 -0.04 9.72
N LYS A 457 -54.70 -0.52 8.71
CA LYS A 457 -53.53 0.20 8.15
C LYS A 457 -53.86 1.62 7.67
N SER A 458 -55.11 1.91 7.33
CA SER A 458 -55.57 3.25 6.97
C SER A 458 -55.45 4.26 8.11
N ASP A 459 -55.41 3.78 9.36
CA ASP A 459 -55.24 4.63 10.53
C ASP A 459 -53.75 4.86 10.79
N LYS A 460 -53.34 6.13 10.90
CA LYS A 460 -51.96 6.49 11.25
C LYS A 460 -51.68 6.12 12.69
N VAL A 461 -50.53 5.50 12.96
CA VAL A 461 -50.13 5.07 14.31
C VAL A 461 -50.11 6.23 15.33
N GLU A 462 -49.79 7.42 14.84
CA GLU A 462 -49.78 8.68 15.60
C GLU A 462 -51.15 9.09 16.15
N SER A 463 -52.26 8.61 15.58
CA SER A 463 -53.62 8.89 16.05
C SER A 463 -54.08 7.97 17.18
N LEU A 464 -53.26 6.99 17.60
CA LEU A 464 -53.67 5.94 18.54
C LEU A 464 -53.47 6.31 20.02
N TYR A 465 -52.95 7.50 20.34
CA TYR A 465 -52.71 8.02 21.71
C TYR A 465 -52.03 7.01 22.65
N LEU A 466 -50.90 6.46 22.21
CA LEU A 466 -50.13 5.50 22.99
C LEU A 466 -49.06 6.22 23.86
N PRO A 467 -48.71 5.66 25.04
CA PRO A 467 -47.58 6.14 25.81
C PRO A 467 -46.27 6.12 25.00
N LYS A 468 -45.33 7.01 25.30
CA LYS A 468 -44.02 6.99 24.66
C LYS A 468 -43.29 5.69 24.98
N GLY A 469 -42.69 5.08 23.98
CA GLY A 469 -42.06 3.78 24.15
C GLY A 469 -41.81 3.00 22.87
N PHE A 470 -41.24 1.82 23.03
CA PHE A 470 -40.94 0.89 21.95
C PHE A 470 -42.08 -0.11 21.75
N TYR A 471 -42.56 -0.21 20.52
CA TYR A 471 -43.61 -1.15 20.14
C TYR A 471 -43.21 -1.97 18.92
N ILE A 472 -43.80 -3.15 18.80
CA ILE A 472 -43.63 -4.03 17.66
C ILE A 472 -44.95 -4.05 16.89
N GLN A 473 -44.92 -3.55 15.67
CA GLN A 473 -46.06 -3.50 14.77
C GLN A 473 -45.99 -4.66 13.78
N LYS A 474 -47.08 -5.44 13.73
CA LYS A 474 -47.21 -6.58 12.82
C LYS A 474 -48.39 -6.36 11.89
N TYR A 475 -48.16 -6.57 10.60
CA TYR A 475 -49.18 -6.46 9.57
C TYR A 475 -49.62 -7.86 9.17
N TYR A 476 -50.92 -8.09 9.27
CA TYR A 476 -51.52 -9.37 8.94
C TYR A 476 -52.38 -9.25 7.69
N ASN A 477 -52.21 -10.23 6.79
CA ASN A 477 -53.18 -10.49 5.73
C ASN A 477 -53.94 -11.75 6.13
N LYS A 478 -55.22 -11.59 6.49
CA LYS A 478 -56.00 -12.63 7.19
C LYS A 478 -55.32 -13.04 8.51
N GLU A 479 -54.72 -14.23 8.58
CA GLU A 479 -54.07 -14.77 9.79
C GLU A 479 -52.54 -14.85 9.67
N GLU A 480 -51.98 -14.54 8.50
CA GLU A 480 -50.53 -14.65 8.25
C GLU A 480 -49.83 -13.30 8.47
N CYS A 481 -48.75 -13.31 9.27
CA CYS A 481 -47.93 -12.13 9.50
C CYS A 481 -47.00 -11.90 8.31
N ILE A 482 -47.25 -10.86 7.53
CA ILE A 482 -46.52 -10.58 6.29
C ILE A 482 -45.42 -9.55 6.46
N LYS A 483 -45.45 -8.77 7.55
CA LYS A 483 -44.45 -7.73 7.83
C LYS A 483 -44.41 -7.43 9.32
N THR A 484 -43.21 -7.28 9.87
CA THR A 484 -42.99 -6.85 11.25
C THR A 484 -42.04 -5.66 11.26
N GLU A 485 -42.41 -4.60 11.97
CA GLU A 485 -41.62 -3.38 12.09
C GLU A 485 -41.54 -2.97 13.56
N LYS A 486 -40.38 -2.42 13.95
CA LYS A 486 -40.21 -1.81 15.26
C LYS A 486 -40.51 -0.33 15.12
N ILE A 487 -41.39 0.18 15.97
CA ILE A 487 -41.73 1.60 16.02
C ILE A 487 -41.34 2.18 17.37
N VAL A 488 -40.95 3.46 17.35
CA VAL A 488 -40.61 4.24 18.54
C VAL A 488 -41.55 5.44 18.53
N LEU A 489 -42.38 5.57 19.56
CA LEU A 489 -43.33 6.68 19.72
C LEU A 489 -42.88 7.63 20.83
#